data_AF-A0A1X0CK38-F1
#
_entry.id   AF-A0A1X0CK38-F1
#
_cell.length_a   1.000
_cell.length_b   1.000
_cell.length_c   1.000
_cell.angle_alpha   90.00
_cell.angle_beta   90.00
_cell.angle_gamma   90.00
#
_symmetry.space_group_name_H-M   'P 1'
#
loop_
_entity.id
_entity.type
_entity.pdbx_description
1 polymer ?
#
loop_
_entity_poly.entity_id
_entity_poly.type
_entity_poly.pdbx_seq_one_letter_code
_entity_poly.pdbx_strand_id
1 'polypeptide(L)'
;MRSPRKTFIATPQTLDWVVAGGESGPGARPMHPKWARDLRDQCQAAGIAYLFKQYGEWSPLGEPSSRHLVMTDDGNTYEAGDLDWPDGPRRGEAQRANFPHHHPTFLYRVGKKAAGRELDGRTWDEYPQEAAR
;
A
#
# COMPACT_ATOMS: atom_id res chain seq x y z
N MET A 1 -32.54 46.66 -16.00
CA MET A 1 -32.36 45.30 -16.56
C MET A 1 -31.21 44.63 -15.82
N ARG A 2 -31.47 43.55 -15.06
CA ARG A 2 -30.41 42.75 -14.42
C ARG A 2 -30.01 41.63 -15.39
N SER A 3 -28.70 41.52 -15.67
CA SER A 3 -28.11 40.44 -16.46
C SER A 3 -28.38 39.07 -15.79
N PRO A 4 -28.70 38.00 -16.55
CA PRO A 4 -28.87 36.67 -15.98
C PRO A 4 -27.53 36.18 -15.43
N ARG A 5 -27.50 35.74 -14.16
CA ARG A 5 -26.33 35.06 -13.60
C ARG A 5 -26.18 33.73 -14.32
N LYS A 6 -25.01 33.50 -14.94
CA LYS A 6 -24.65 32.16 -15.44
C LYS A 6 -24.60 31.21 -14.25
N THR A 7 -25.52 30.26 -14.19
CA THR A 7 -25.46 29.14 -13.25
C THR A 7 -24.35 28.22 -13.72
N PHE A 8 -23.21 28.20 -13.01
CA PHE A 8 -22.21 27.16 -13.20
C PHE A 8 -22.66 25.94 -12.41
N ILE A 9 -23.02 24.86 -13.09
CA ILE A 9 -23.13 23.55 -12.46
C ILE A 9 -21.68 23.07 -12.29
N ALA A 10 -21.17 23.10 -11.05
CA ALA A 10 -19.91 22.45 -10.74
C ALA A 10 -20.13 20.94 -10.84
N THR A 11 -19.47 20.27 -11.79
CA THR A 11 -19.36 18.82 -11.74
C THR A 11 -18.63 18.44 -10.45
N PRO A 12 -19.12 17.45 -9.68
CA PRO A 12 -18.39 16.98 -8.52
C PRO A 12 -17.00 16.50 -8.95
N GLN A 13 -15.95 17.00 -8.32
CA GLN A 13 -14.57 16.60 -8.59
C GLN A 13 -14.36 15.18 -8.07
N THR A 14 -14.49 14.19 -8.96
CA THR A 14 -14.12 12.80 -8.71
C THR A 14 -12.64 12.59 -9.06
N LEU A 15 -11.99 11.63 -8.42
CA LEU A 15 -10.63 11.24 -8.79
C LEU A 15 -10.66 10.44 -10.10
N ASP A 16 -9.83 10.80 -11.06
CA ASP A 16 -9.70 10.05 -12.32
C ASP A 16 -8.58 8.99 -12.26
N TRP A 17 -7.63 9.16 -11.35
CA TRP A 17 -6.44 8.32 -11.25
C TRP A 17 -5.95 8.17 -9.82
N VAL A 18 -5.52 6.96 -9.48
CA VAL A 18 -4.79 6.68 -8.26
C VAL A 18 -3.49 5.96 -8.60
N VAL A 19 -2.39 6.49 -8.08
CA VAL A 19 -1.07 5.86 -8.18
C VAL A 19 -0.61 5.42 -6.79
N ALA A 20 -0.39 4.13 -6.61
CA ALA A 20 0.11 3.55 -5.36
C ALA A 20 1.58 3.12 -5.51
N GLY A 21 2.36 3.30 -4.44
CA GLY A 21 3.71 2.74 -4.39
C GLY A 21 4.40 2.97 -3.05
N GLY A 22 5.34 2.10 -2.73
CA GLY A 22 6.13 2.20 -1.50
C GLY A 22 7.36 3.11 -1.62
N GLU A 23 7.96 3.40 -0.48
CA GLU A 23 9.08 4.33 -0.35
C GLU A 23 10.39 3.75 -0.91
N SER A 24 11.24 4.61 -1.48
CA SER A 24 12.56 4.24 -2.00
C SER A 24 13.67 4.99 -1.26
N GLY A 25 14.87 4.43 -1.20
CA GLY A 25 16.06 5.06 -0.63
C GLY A 25 16.40 4.65 0.82
N PRO A 26 17.43 5.29 1.41
CA PRO A 26 17.83 5.03 2.79
C PRO A 26 16.66 5.32 3.75
N GLY A 27 16.37 4.39 4.65
CA GLY A 27 15.29 4.56 5.64
C GLY A 27 13.87 4.40 5.10
N ALA A 28 13.69 3.95 3.86
CA ALA A 28 12.36 3.66 3.30
C ALA A 28 11.55 2.75 4.24
N ARG A 29 10.30 3.14 4.50
CA ARG A 29 9.38 2.37 5.32
C ARG A 29 8.73 1.24 4.51
N PRO A 30 8.48 0.08 5.13
CA PRO A 30 7.71 -0.99 4.49
C PRO A 30 6.26 -0.54 4.23
N MET A 31 5.68 -1.03 3.14
CA MET A 31 4.27 -0.85 2.81
C MET A 31 3.57 -2.20 2.88
N HIS A 32 2.51 -2.30 3.69
CA HIS A 32 1.76 -3.52 3.80
C HIS A 32 1.01 -3.81 2.47
N PRO A 33 1.12 -5.03 1.87
CA PRO A 33 0.51 -5.33 0.57
C PRO A 33 -1.01 -5.18 0.56
N LYS A 34 -1.68 -5.44 1.69
CA LYS A 34 -3.12 -5.22 1.84
C LYS A 34 -3.52 -3.78 1.52
N TRP A 35 -2.70 -2.78 1.85
CA TRP A 35 -3.04 -1.38 1.57
C TRP A 35 -3.13 -1.10 0.07
N ALA A 36 -2.19 -1.64 -0.72
CA ALA A 36 -2.22 -1.52 -2.17
C ALA A 36 -3.41 -2.29 -2.78
N ARG A 37 -3.74 -3.48 -2.24
CA ARG A 37 -4.89 -4.27 -2.67
C ARG A 37 -6.22 -3.60 -2.37
N ASP A 38 -6.39 -3.09 -1.15
CA ASP A 38 -7.63 -2.42 -0.74
C ASP A 38 -7.86 -1.14 -1.55
N LEU A 39 -6.79 -0.38 -1.84
CA LEU A 39 -6.87 0.82 -2.66
C LEU A 39 -7.21 0.49 -4.12
N ARG A 40 -6.56 -0.55 -4.67
CA ARG A 40 -6.89 -1.09 -5.99
C ARG A 40 -8.36 -1.50 -6.07
N ASP A 41 -8.86 -2.28 -5.12
CA ASP A 41 -10.22 -2.79 -5.15
C ASP A 41 -11.25 -1.65 -5.06
N GLN A 42 -10.96 -0.60 -4.28
CA GLN A 42 -11.76 0.63 -4.27
C GLN A 42 -11.75 1.34 -5.63
N CYS A 43 -10.60 1.44 -6.29
CA CYS A 43 -10.50 2.06 -7.62
C CYS A 43 -11.29 1.25 -8.66
N GLN A 44 -11.15 -0.07 -8.66
CA GLN A 44 -11.89 -0.95 -9.57
C GLN A 44 -13.40 -0.84 -9.36
N ALA A 45 -13.86 -0.81 -8.10
CA ALA A 45 -15.27 -0.63 -7.77
C ALA A 45 -15.82 0.73 -8.20
N ALA A 46 -14.99 1.78 -8.19
CA ALA A 46 -15.36 3.13 -8.59
C ALA A 46 -15.16 3.42 -10.09
N GLY A 47 -14.58 2.49 -10.86
CA GLY A 47 -14.19 2.74 -12.26
C GLY A 47 -13.06 3.76 -12.41
N ILE A 48 -12.23 3.92 -11.38
CA ILE A 48 -11.09 4.85 -11.35
C ILE A 48 -9.85 4.10 -11.81
N ALA A 49 -9.05 4.72 -12.68
CA ALA A 49 -7.79 4.13 -13.14
C ALA A 49 -6.84 3.92 -11.96
N TYR A 50 -6.23 2.74 -11.87
CA TYR A 50 -5.26 2.39 -10.84
C TYR A 50 -3.90 1.99 -11.42
N LEU A 51 -2.84 2.68 -10.97
CA LEU A 51 -1.46 2.31 -11.27
C LEU A 51 -0.73 1.89 -9.99
N PHE A 52 -0.26 0.64 -9.95
CA PHE A 52 0.70 0.20 -8.94
C PHE A 52 2.11 0.41 -9.47
N LYS A 53 2.80 1.41 -8.93
CA LYS A 53 4.12 1.82 -9.41
C LYS A 53 5.17 0.78 -9.07
N GLN A 54 5.29 0.45 -7.78
CA GLN A 54 6.17 -0.58 -7.21
C GLN A 54 6.05 -0.64 -5.68
N TYR A 55 6.63 -1.66 -5.03
CA TYR A 55 6.70 -1.73 -3.57
C TYR A 55 7.79 -0.87 -2.90
N GLY A 56 8.74 -0.30 -3.65
CA GLY A 56 9.81 0.52 -3.06
C GLY A 56 11.01 -0.32 -2.61
N GLU A 57 11.62 -0.08 -1.45
CA GLU A 57 12.75 -0.89 -0.96
C GLU A 57 12.35 -2.25 -0.35
N TRP A 58 11.08 -2.40 0.03
CA TRP A 58 10.54 -3.57 0.72
C TRP A 58 9.60 -4.33 -0.19
N SER A 59 9.51 -5.65 -0.06
CA SER A 59 8.59 -6.48 -0.85
C SER A 59 8.08 -7.66 -0.02
N PRO A 60 6.83 -8.12 -0.23
CA PRO A 60 6.37 -9.40 0.34
C PRO A 60 7.05 -10.61 -0.29
N LEU A 61 7.74 -10.40 -1.42
CA LEU A 61 8.53 -11.41 -2.08
C LEU A 61 10.01 -11.15 -1.76
N GLY A 62 10.67 -12.13 -1.17
CA GLY A 62 12.09 -12.04 -0.88
C GLY A 62 12.68 -13.39 -0.48
N GLU A 63 14.00 -13.45 -0.53
CA GLU A 63 14.74 -14.63 -0.09
C GLU A 63 14.80 -14.67 1.44
N PRO A 64 14.77 -15.87 2.08
CA PRO A 64 14.87 -16.01 3.53
C PRO A 64 16.13 -15.36 4.15
N SER A 65 17.20 -15.24 3.36
CA SER A 65 18.46 -14.61 3.77
C SER A 65 18.42 -13.07 3.76
N SER A 66 17.39 -12.46 3.15
CA SER A 66 17.24 -11.02 3.12
C SER A 66 16.84 -10.49 4.50
N ARG A 67 17.27 -9.26 4.82
CA ARG A 67 16.73 -8.55 6.00
C ARG A 67 15.21 -8.50 5.87
N HIS A 68 14.50 -8.93 6.90
CA HIS A 68 13.05 -8.97 6.90
C HIS A 68 12.48 -8.56 8.26
N LEU A 69 11.22 -8.15 8.23
CA LEU A 69 10.41 -7.87 9.40
C LEU A 69 9.01 -8.45 9.19
N VAL A 70 8.24 -8.56 10.27
CA VAL A 70 6.80 -8.79 10.21
C VAL A 70 6.11 -7.44 10.32
N MET A 71 5.17 -7.16 9.42
CA MET A 71 4.33 -5.98 9.47
C MET A 71 2.86 -6.40 9.53
N THR A 72 2.09 -5.77 10.40
CA THR A 72 0.64 -5.90 10.45
C THR A 72 -0.03 -4.81 9.61
N ASP A 73 -1.28 -5.03 9.24
CA ASP A 73 -2.05 -4.14 8.37
C ASP A 73 -2.49 -2.83 9.03
N ASP A 74 -2.32 -2.68 10.34
CA ASP A 74 -2.41 -1.41 11.08
C ASP A 74 -1.11 -0.59 11.06
N GLY A 75 -0.04 -1.15 10.50
CA GLY A 75 1.24 -0.47 10.33
C GLY A 75 2.29 -0.78 11.41
N ASN A 76 1.98 -1.60 12.41
CA ASN A 76 2.98 -2.04 13.38
C ASN A 76 4.01 -2.97 12.72
N THR A 77 5.28 -2.80 13.10
CA THR A 77 6.40 -3.63 12.62
C THR A 77 7.11 -4.31 13.77
N TYR A 78 7.52 -5.56 13.54
CA TYR A 78 8.21 -6.42 14.50
C TYR A 78 9.42 -7.05 13.81
N GLU A 79 10.59 -6.90 14.41
CA GLU A 79 11.83 -7.51 13.92
C GLU A 79 11.92 -8.98 14.39
N ALA A 80 12.88 -9.73 13.83
CA ALA A 80 13.13 -11.09 14.30
C ALA A 80 13.43 -11.12 15.81
N GLY A 81 12.76 -12.00 16.55
CA GLY A 81 12.90 -12.13 17.99
C GLY A 81 11.95 -11.27 18.83
N ASP A 82 11.34 -10.22 18.27
CA ASP A 82 10.45 -9.30 19.02
C ASP A 82 9.25 -10.01 19.65
N LEU A 83 8.77 -11.07 18.99
CA LEU A 83 7.58 -11.84 19.34
C LEU A 83 7.90 -13.24 19.89
N ASP A 84 9.16 -13.53 20.19
CA ASP A 84 9.58 -14.84 20.69
C ASP A 84 8.87 -15.20 22.01
N TRP A 85 8.59 -16.49 22.18
CA TRP A 85 7.98 -17.01 23.41
C TRP A 85 9.07 -17.47 24.40
N PRO A 86 8.90 -17.25 25.72
CA PRO A 86 7.84 -16.48 26.38
C PRO A 86 8.13 -14.98 26.50
N ASP A 87 9.39 -14.58 26.34
CA ASP A 87 9.94 -13.30 26.83
C ASP A 87 10.42 -12.36 25.71
N GLY A 88 9.89 -12.50 24.49
CA GLY A 88 10.16 -11.58 23.39
C GLY A 88 9.88 -10.13 23.81
N PRO A 89 10.80 -9.18 23.54
CA PRO A 89 10.79 -7.84 24.15
C PRO A 89 9.54 -7.01 23.80
N ARG A 90 8.89 -7.31 22.67
CA ARG A 90 7.68 -6.60 22.21
C ARG A 90 6.43 -7.46 22.22
N ARG A 91 6.49 -8.66 22.78
CA ARG A 91 5.34 -9.58 22.85
C ARG A 91 4.14 -8.98 23.60
N GLY A 92 4.39 -8.32 24.74
CA GLY A 92 3.34 -7.64 25.49
C GLY A 92 2.76 -6.42 24.77
N GLU A 93 3.57 -5.73 23.97
CA GLU A 93 3.11 -4.65 23.10
C GLU A 93 2.21 -5.18 21.98
N ALA A 94 2.64 -6.25 21.30
CA ALA A 94 1.86 -6.89 20.23
C ALA A 94 0.49 -7.39 20.74
N GLN A 95 0.45 -7.96 21.94
CA GLN A 95 -0.82 -8.34 22.57
C GLN A 95 -1.75 -7.14 22.80
N ARG A 96 -1.23 -6.01 23.30
CA ARG A 96 -2.02 -4.78 23.47
C ARG A 96 -2.45 -4.15 22.16
N ALA A 97 -1.63 -4.29 21.12
CA ALA A 97 -1.94 -3.88 19.75
C ALA A 97 -2.88 -4.86 19.03
N ASN A 98 -3.44 -5.85 19.73
CA ASN A 98 -4.37 -6.82 19.17
C ASN A 98 -3.81 -7.60 17.98
N PHE A 99 -2.50 -7.85 17.97
CA PHE A 99 -1.77 -8.54 16.90
C PHE A 99 -2.48 -9.77 16.31
N PRO A 100 -3.10 -10.68 17.11
CA PRO A 100 -3.77 -11.87 16.57
C PRO A 100 -4.94 -11.59 15.60
N HIS A 101 -5.50 -10.37 15.62
CA HIS A 101 -6.62 -9.98 14.75
C HIS A 101 -6.19 -9.16 13.54
N HIS A 102 -4.90 -8.86 13.42
CA HIS A 102 -4.33 -8.19 12.26
C HIS A 102 -3.94 -9.21 11.18
N HIS A 103 -3.60 -8.70 10.00
CA HIS A 103 -3.07 -9.51 8.91
C HIS A 103 -1.54 -9.40 8.86
N PRO A 104 -0.77 -10.13 9.69
CA PRO A 104 0.68 -10.05 9.65
C PRO A 104 1.23 -10.63 8.34
N THR A 105 2.24 -9.98 7.78
CA THR A 105 3.00 -10.48 6.63
C THR A 105 4.49 -10.24 6.82
N PHE A 106 5.31 -11.12 6.26
CA PHE A 106 6.73 -10.84 6.11
C PHE A 106 6.94 -9.79 5.02
N LEU A 107 7.85 -8.86 5.27
CA LEU A 107 8.38 -7.92 4.29
C LEU A 107 9.89 -7.96 4.31
N TYR A 108 10.47 -8.12 3.12
CA TYR A 108 11.89 -8.28 2.90
C TYR A 108 12.46 -7.01 2.27
N ARG A 109 13.57 -6.52 2.79
CA ARG A 109 14.31 -5.39 2.22
C ARG A 109 15.16 -5.88 1.05
N VAL A 110 14.51 -6.01 -0.11
CA VAL A 110 15.12 -6.54 -1.34
C VAL A 110 15.75 -5.46 -2.22
N GLY A 111 15.43 -4.19 -1.95
CA GLY A 111 15.90 -3.06 -2.72
C GLY A 111 14.98 -2.69 -3.88
N LYS A 112 14.94 -1.40 -4.23
CA LYS A 112 14.03 -0.84 -5.26
C LYS A 112 13.92 -1.66 -6.55
N LYS A 113 15.06 -2.09 -7.11
CA LYS A 113 15.09 -2.79 -8.39
C LYS A 113 14.44 -4.18 -8.30
N ALA A 114 14.62 -4.88 -7.18
CA ALA A 114 14.13 -6.23 -6.98
C ALA A 114 12.68 -6.27 -6.47
N ALA A 115 12.23 -5.23 -5.78
CA ALA A 115 10.88 -5.19 -5.21
C ALA A 115 9.76 -5.26 -6.26
N GLY A 116 10.05 -4.77 -7.48
CA GLY A 116 9.18 -5.00 -8.64
C GLY A 116 7.86 -4.24 -8.59
N ARG A 117 7.04 -4.51 -9.62
CA ARG A 117 5.80 -3.79 -9.95
C ARG A 117 4.57 -4.70 -9.94
N GLU A 118 4.73 -5.95 -9.54
CA GLU A 118 3.65 -6.93 -9.58
C GLU A 118 2.85 -6.90 -8.28
N LEU A 119 1.53 -6.81 -8.40
CA LEU A 119 0.59 -6.94 -7.31
C LEU A 119 -0.37 -8.08 -7.65
N ASP A 120 -0.26 -9.18 -6.88
CA ASP A 120 -0.99 -10.44 -7.10
C ASP A 120 -0.72 -11.08 -8.47
N GLY A 121 0.57 -11.16 -8.85
CA GLY A 121 1.03 -11.89 -10.04
C GLY A 121 0.82 -11.17 -11.36
N ARG A 122 0.43 -9.89 -11.34
CA ARG A 122 0.33 -9.04 -12.53
C ARG A 122 0.69 -7.60 -12.24
N THR A 123 0.98 -6.83 -13.29
CA THR A 123 1.09 -5.37 -13.18
C THR A 123 -0.28 -4.71 -13.26
N TRP A 124 -0.40 -3.55 -12.62
CA TRP A 124 -1.57 -2.69 -12.68
C TRP A 124 -1.10 -1.35 -13.23
N ASP A 125 -1.33 -1.12 -14.52
CA ASP A 125 -0.73 -0.04 -15.32
C ASP A 125 -1.79 0.85 -15.98
N GLU A 126 -2.92 1.04 -15.31
CA GLU A 126 -4.05 1.78 -15.87
C GLU A 126 -3.76 3.29 -15.89
N TYR A 127 -4.30 3.95 -16.91
CA TYR A 127 -4.28 5.40 -17.07
C TYR A 127 -5.72 5.89 -17.22
N PRO A 128 -6.02 7.14 -16.83
CA PRO A 128 -7.31 7.75 -17.10
C PRO A 128 -7.63 7.68 -18.59
N GLN A 129 -8.84 7.27 -18.91
CA GLN A 129 -9.35 7.40 -20.28
C GLN A 129 -9.57 8.89 -20.54
N GLU A 130 -9.26 9.36 -21.76
CA GLU A 130 -9.69 10.70 -22.13
C GLU A 130 -11.21 10.78 -22.01
N ALA A 131 -11.70 11.75 -21.24
CA ALA A 131 -13.12 12.05 -21.21
C ALA A 131 -13.56 12.28 -22.66
N ALA A 132 -14.52 11.47 -23.14
CA ALA A 132 -15.10 11.68 -24.46
C ALA A 132 -15.57 13.14 -24.55
N ARG A 133 -14.88 13.91 -25.39
CA ARG A 133 -15.18 15.33 -25.65
C ARG A 133 -16.38 15.47 -26.57
#